data_AF-A0AA36G3U6-F1
#
_entry.id   AF-A0AA36G3U6-F1
#
_cell.length_a   1.000
_cell.length_b   1.000
_cell.length_c   1.000
_cell.angle_alpha   90.00
_cell.angle_beta   90.00
_cell.angle_gamma   90.00
#
_symmetry.space_group_name_H-M   'P 1'
#
loop_
_entity.id
_entity.type
_entity.pdbx_description
1 polymer ?
#
loop_
_entity_poly.entity_id
_entity_poly.type
_entity_poly.pdbx_seq_one_letter_code
_entity_poly.pdbx_strand_id
1 'polypeptide(L)'
;MFDLAAIPGNADDPGKSTRFWGPMTQKSVRSQLEPGDFAFFYPLPDDDESEGPPLAVLLNCAYLSSKNRFHVFPVSSGRQGWRVEIGERLMPVFSTLSQLIRHHEIHSYLCLETRVLENFPVFASSRGSAEVTNPVSSSDSSSLSDTRPSKKNH
;
A
#
# COMPACT_ATOMS: atom_id res chain seq x y z
N MET A 1 5.01 47.88 0.10
CA MET A 1 5.00 47.43 -1.30
C MET A 1 5.81 46.15 -1.32
N PHE A 2 5.13 44.99 -1.27
CA PHE A 2 5.79 43.70 -1.19
C PHE A 2 6.15 43.26 -2.60
N ASP A 3 7.44 43.06 -2.84
CA ASP A 3 8.01 42.60 -4.09
C ASP A 3 7.59 41.14 -4.34
N LEU A 4 6.97 40.89 -5.49
CA LEU A 4 6.34 39.62 -5.88
C LEU A 4 7.31 38.68 -6.62
N ALA A 5 8.63 38.95 -6.58
CA ALA A 5 9.62 38.29 -7.43
C ALA A 5 10.49 37.22 -6.73
N ALA A 6 10.18 36.76 -5.51
CA ALA A 6 10.99 35.75 -4.83
C ALA A 6 10.16 34.72 -4.04
N ILE A 7 9.36 33.93 -4.75
CA ILE A 7 8.93 32.61 -4.24
C ILE A 7 9.83 31.58 -4.93
N PRO A 8 10.86 31.04 -4.25
CA PRO A 8 11.68 29.99 -4.83
C PRO A 8 10.83 28.73 -5.02
N GLY A 9 10.63 28.34 -6.29
CA GLY A 9 10.35 26.96 -6.69
C GLY A 9 8.95 26.43 -6.39
N ASN A 10 7.92 26.97 -7.03
CA ASN A 10 6.60 26.32 -7.13
C ASN A 10 6.55 25.31 -8.32
N ALA A 11 7.64 24.57 -8.56
CA ALA A 11 7.89 23.82 -9.79
C ALA A 11 8.15 22.32 -9.58
N ASP A 12 7.77 21.74 -8.45
CA ASP A 12 7.87 20.31 -8.20
C ASP A 12 6.60 19.60 -8.67
N ASP A 13 6.48 19.40 -9.99
CA ASP A 13 5.48 18.53 -10.60
C ASP A 13 5.73 17.06 -10.19
N PRO A 14 4.80 16.39 -9.50
CA PRO A 14 4.96 14.99 -9.11
C PRO A 14 5.09 14.05 -10.31
N GLY A 15 4.64 14.44 -11.51
CA GLY A 15 4.82 13.69 -12.75
C GLY A 15 6.28 13.53 -13.19
N LYS A 16 7.21 14.26 -12.56
CA LYS A 16 8.66 14.12 -12.79
C LYS A 16 9.36 13.22 -11.76
N SER A 17 8.67 12.79 -10.70
CA SER A 17 9.22 11.82 -9.76
C SER A 17 9.08 10.41 -10.34
N THR A 18 10.16 9.64 -10.32
CA THR A 18 10.18 8.22 -10.70
C THR A 18 9.28 7.35 -9.82
N ARG A 19 8.78 7.89 -8.70
CA ARG A 19 7.92 7.20 -7.73
C ARG A 19 6.44 7.36 -8.01
N PHE A 20 6.03 8.23 -8.92
CA PHE A 20 4.61 8.40 -9.26
C PHE A 20 4.29 7.67 -10.57
N TRP A 21 3.48 6.63 -10.51
CA TRP A 21 3.17 5.76 -11.66
C TRP A 21 1.79 6.00 -12.25
N GLY A 22 0.97 6.87 -11.64
CA GLY A 22 -0.37 7.17 -12.13
C GLY A 22 -1.35 5.99 -11.99
N PRO A 23 -2.36 5.86 -12.88
CA PRO A 23 -3.35 4.79 -12.80
C PRO A 23 -2.77 3.40 -13.08
N MET A 24 -2.93 2.47 -12.14
CA MET A 24 -2.35 1.13 -12.25
C MET A 24 -3.09 0.11 -11.38
N THR A 25 -3.11 -1.15 -11.79
CA THR A 25 -3.62 -2.25 -10.95
C THR A 25 -2.61 -2.63 -9.88
N GLN A 26 -3.08 -3.11 -8.72
CA GLN A 26 -2.17 -3.54 -7.65
C GLN A 26 -1.26 -4.71 -8.09
N LYS A 27 -1.77 -5.60 -8.95
CA LYS A 27 -1.00 -6.71 -9.53
C LYS A 27 0.19 -6.20 -10.35
N SER A 28 -0.04 -5.18 -11.19
CA SER A 28 1.01 -4.59 -12.02
C SER A 28 2.01 -3.77 -11.21
N VAL A 29 1.55 -3.06 -10.16
CA VAL A 29 2.45 -2.37 -9.24
C VAL A 29 3.35 -3.38 -8.52
N ARG A 30 2.78 -4.46 -7.98
CA ARG A 30 3.55 -5.50 -7.27
C ARG A 30 4.60 -6.17 -8.16
N SER A 31 4.33 -6.37 -9.45
CA SER A 31 5.29 -7.03 -10.36
C SER A 31 6.45 -6.13 -10.77
N GLN A 32 6.27 -4.81 -10.73
CA GLN A 32 7.30 -3.83 -11.11
C GLN A 32 8.11 -3.29 -9.91
N LEU A 33 7.56 -3.41 -8.70
CA LEU A 33 8.21 -2.89 -7.49
C LEU A 33 9.34 -3.83 -7.03
N GLU A 34 10.50 -3.26 -6.74
CA GLU A 34 11.64 -4.00 -6.18
C GLU A 34 11.60 -4.06 -4.65
N PRO A 35 12.20 -5.08 -4.00
CA PRO A 35 12.28 -5.13 -2.55
C PRO A 35 13.01 -3.92 -1.95
N GLY A 36 12.42 -3.33 -0.92
CA GLY A 36 12.86 -2.07 -0.32
C GLY A 36 12.28 -0.83 -1.01
N ASP A 37 11.50 -1.01 -2.07
CA ASP A 37 11.06 0.09 -2.92
C ASP A 37 9.59 0.47 -2.77
N PHE A 38 9.22 1.68 -3.19
CA PHE A 38 7.86 2.21 -3.09
C PHE A 38 7.42 3.03 -4.30
N ALA A 39 6.11 3.09 -4.53
CA ALA A 39 5.50 3.84 -5.60
C ALA A 39 4.11 4.36 -5.23
N PHE A 40 3.74 5.52 -5.79
CA PHE A 40 2.44 6.14 -5.68
C PHE A 40 1.64 5.90 -6.95
N PHE A 41 0.40 5.43 -6.80
CA PHE A 41 -0.46 5.07 -7.93
C PHE A 41 -1.94 5.26 -7.59
N TYR A 42 -2.75 5.46 -8.63
CA TYR A 42 -4.21 5.44 -8.52
C TYR A 42 -4.67 4.00 -8.79
N PRO A 43 -5.28 3.30 -7.81
CA PRO A 43 -5.68 1.90 -7.99
C PRO A 43 -6.78 1.79 -9.04
N LEU A 44 -6.49 1.01 -10.09
CA LEU A 44 -7.49 0.55 -11.05
C LEU A 44 -8.09 -0.78 -10.56
N PRO A 45 -9.40 -1.03 -10.81
CA PRO A 45 -9.96 -2.35 -10.60
C PRO A 45 -9.22 -3.36 -11.48
N ASP A 46 -9.06 -4.59 -10.97
CA ASP A 46 -8.62 -5.69 -11.83
C ASP A 46 -9.76 -6.02 -12.81
N ASP A 47 -9.42 -6.53 -14.00
CA ASP A 47 -10.36 -6.80 -15.10
C ASP A 47 -11.56 -7.69 -14.69
N ASP A 48 -11.43 -8.42 -13.57
CA ASP A 48 -12.43 -9.31 -12.99
C ASP A 48 -13.55 -8.59 -12.20
N GLU A 49 -13.39 -7.30 -11.87
CA GLU A 49 -14.33 -6.53 -11.01
C GLU A 49 -14.97 -5.33 -11.73
N SER A 50 -15.32 -5.50 -13.00
CA SER A 50 -15.98 -4.48 -13.81
C SER A 50 -17.50 -4.39 -13.56
N GLU A 51 -17.93 -3.97 -12.37
CA GLU A 51 -19.25 -3.33 -12.19
C GLU A 51 -19.21 -2.30 -11.07
N GLY A 52 -19.08 -1.02 -11.42
CA GLY A 52 -19.28 0.03 -10.42
C GLY A 52 -19.20 1.48 -10.95
N PRO A 53 -20.07 2.39 -10.47
CA PRO A 53 -20.06 3.83 -10.79
C PRO A 53 -18.77 4.51 -10.26
N PRO A 54 -18.47 5.79 -10.60
CA PRO A 54 -17.16 6.38 -10.33
C PRO A 54 -16.93 6.54 -8.82
N LEU A 55 -16.17 5.63 -8.23
CA LEU A 55 -15.59 5.81 -6.92
C LEU A 55 -14.47 6.85 -7.04
N ALA A 56 -14.44 7.83 -6.14
CA ALA A 56 -13.31 8.71 -6.00
C ALA A 56 -12.04 7.84 -5.79
N VAL A 57 -11.20 7.76 -6.82
CA VAL A 57 -9.99 6.95 -6.77
C VAL A 57 -8.97 7.70 -5.92
N LEU A 58 -8.80 7.24 -4.69
CA LEU A 58 -7.81 7.79 -3.78
C LEU A 58 -6.42 7.33 -4.19
N LEU A 59 -5.45 8.22 -4.07
CA LEU A 59 -4.05 7.89 -4.31
C LEU A 59 -3.60 6.87 -3.25
N ASN A 60 -2.85 5.86 -3.66
CA ASN A 60 -2.25 4.88 -2.78
C ASN A 60 -0.72 4.92 -2.90
N CYS A 61 -0.05 4.55 -1.80
CA CYS A 61 1.38 4.27 -1.78
C CYS A 61 1.57 2.76 -1.62
N ALA A 62 2.11 2.11 -2.64
CA ALA A 62 2.59 0.75 -2.56
C ALA A 62 4.03 0.73 -2.05
N TYR A 63 4.34 -0.27 -1.24
CA TYR A 63 5.69 -0.50 -0.73
C TYR A 63 5.95 -2.00 -0.64
N LEU A 64 7.08 -2.44 -1.19
CA LEU A 64 7.55 -3.81 -1.06
C LEU A 64 8.70 -3.80 -0.05
N SER A 65 8.50 -4.37 1.12
CA SER A 65 9.55 -4.45 2.15
C SER A 65 10.74 -5.29 1.70
N SER A 66 11.89 -5.14 2.35
CA SER A 66 13.06 -5.99 2.13
C SER A 66 12.78 -7.49 2.37
N LYS A 67 11.76 -7.79 3.18
CA LYS A 67 11.23 -9.15 3.41
C LYS A 67 10.27 -9.64 2.32
N ASN A 68 10.17 -8.93 1.19
CA ASN A 68 9.27 -9.23 0.07
C ASN A 68 7.77 -9.24 0.43
N ARG A 69 7.39 -8.48 1.48
CA ARG A 69 5.98 -8.26 1.85
C ARG A 69 5.47 -6.99 1.19
N PHE A 70 4.37 -7.12 0.46
CA PHE A 70 3.73 -6.02 -0.26
C PHE A 70 2.70 -5.34 0.65
N HIS A 71 2.80 -4.02 0.74
CA HIS A 71 1.92 -3.17 1.54
C HIS A 71 1.33 -2.09 0.64
N VAL A 72 0.06 -1.76 0.89
CA VAL A 72 -0.63 -0.65 0.22
C VAL A 72 -1.21 0.25 1.29
N PHE A 73 -0.81 1.52 1.25
CA PHE A 73 -1.25 2.54 2.20
C PHE A 73 -2.12 3.56 1.47
N PRO A 74 -3.28 3.93 2.02
CA PRO A 74 -4.03 5.05 1.47
C PRO A 74 -3.26 6.35 1.68
N VAL A 75 -3.36 7.26 0.71
CA VAL A 75 -2.84 8.62 0.81
C VAL A 75 -4.02 9.56 0.95
N SER A 76 -4.12 10.23 2.09
CA SER A 76 -5.11 11.28 2.25
C SER A 76 -4.63 12.57 1.63
N SER A 77 -5.54 13.21 0.89
CA SER A 77 -5.38 14.52 0.31
C SER A 77 -6.56 15.39 0.74
N GLY A 78 -6.29 16.57 1.30
CA GLY A 78 -7.35 17.49 1.71
C GLY A 78 -6.81 18.88 2.03
N ARG A 79 -7.62 19.72 2.68
CA ARG A 79 -7.21 21.09 3.07
C ARG A 79 -5.97 21.12 3.98
N GLN A 80 -5.69 20.03 4.66
CA GLN A 80 -4.55 19.89 5.56
C GLN A 80 -3.25 19.50 4.83
N GLY A 81 -3.32 19.06 3.57
CA GLY A 81 -2.17 18.62 2.78
C GLY A 81 -2.24 17.13 2.41
N TRP A 82 -1.07 16.57 2.13
CA TRP A 82 -0.84 15.19 1.67
C TRP A 82 -0.14 14.39 2.77
N ARG A 83 -0.62 13.16 3.03
CA ARG A 83 0.04 12.23 3.97
C ARG A 83 -0.25 10.77 3.60
N VAL A 84 0.71 9.89 3.86
CA VAL A 84 0.49 8.43 3.83
C VAL A 84 -0.12 8.01 5.16
N GLU A 85 -1.15 7.15 5.13
CA GLU A 85 -1.78 6.64 6.35
C GLU A 85 -1.26 5.23 6.69
N ILE A 86 -0.67 5.07 7.88
CA ILE A 86 -0.03 3.82 8.31
C ILE A 86 -0.55 3.43 9.69
N GLY A 87 -1.64 2.65 9.72
CA GLY A 87 -2.29 2.26 10.97
C GLY A 87 -2.64 3.48 11.83
N GLU A 88 -2.34 3.42 13.12
CA GLU A 88 -2.58 4.53 14.08
C GLU A 88 -1.43 5.54 14.15
N ARG A 89 -0.38 5.41 13.31
CA ARG A 89 0.77 6.33 13.36
C ARG A 89 0.43 7.68 12.76
N LEU A 90 0.79 8.73 13.49
CA LEU A 90 0.77 10.10 12.98
C LEU A 90 1.93 10.31 12.00
N MET A 91 1.63 10.17 10.72
CA MET A 91 2.58 10.48 9.65
C MET A 91 2.63 11.99 9.40
N PRO A 92 3.79 12.54 8.98
CA PRO A 92 3.90 13.95 8.66
C PRO A 92 2.97 14.34 7.51
N VAL A 93 2.51 15.59 7.53
CA VAL A 93 1.63 16.15 6.50
C VAL A 93 2.41 17.17 5.67
N PHE A 94 2.27 17.10 4.35
CA PHE A 94 3.02 17.90 3.40
C PHE A 94 2.11 18.79 2.56
N SER A 95 2.62 19.95 2.16
CA SER A 95 1.83 20.89 1.34
C SER A 95 1.66 20.41 -0.10
N THR A 96 2.59 19.61 -0.62
CA THR A 96 2.54 19.04 -1.97
C THR A 96 2.82 17.54 -1.96
N LEU A 97 2.32 16.83 -2.97
CA LEU A 97 2.63 15.41 -3.18
C LEU A 97 4.14 15.18 -3.39
N SER A 98 4.82 16.08 -4.10
CA SER A 98 6.26 15.98 -4.34
C SER A 98 7.08 16.07 -3.04
N GLN A 99 6.66 16.90 -2.09
CA GLN A 99 7.27 16.94 -0.75
C GLN A 99 7.06 15.64 0.02
N LEU A 100 5.85 15.05 -0.07
CA LEU A 100 5.55 13.76 0.52
C LEU A 100 6.45 12.66 -0.08
N ILE A 101 6.55 12.58 -1.41
CA ILE A 101 7.39 11.61 -2.09
C ILE A 101 8.85 11.78 -1.66
N ARG A 102 9.39 13.01 -1.78
CA ARG A 102 10.76 13.32 -1.42
C ARG A 102 11.08 12.99 0.04
N HIS A 103 10.12 13.21 0.95
CA HIS A 103 10.29 12.83 2.35
C HIS A 103 10.54 11.33 2.50
N HIS A 104 9.76 10.49 1.81
CA HIS A 104 9.92 9.03 1.88
C HIS A 104 11.13 8.49 1.09
N GLU A 105 11.68 9.26 0.15
CA GLU A 105 12.95 8.92 -0.51
C GLU A 105 14.16 9.11 0.41
N ILE A 106 14.14 10.15 1.26
CA ILE A 106 15.30 10.53 2.09
C ILE A 106 15.23 9.99 3.52
N HIS A 107 14.04 9.70 4.04
CA HIS A 107 13.87 9.15 5.39
C HIS A 107 13.71 7.63 5.33
N SER A 108 14.41 6.95 6.23
CA SER A 108 14.30 5.51 6.41
C SER A 108 14.22 5.16 7.88
N TYR A 109 13.59 4.02 8.16
CA TYR A 109 13.42 3.46 9.49
C TYR A 109 14.27 2.20 9.61
N LEU A 110 15.05 2.11 10.68
CA LEU A 110 15.82 0.90 10.97
C LEU A 110 14.89 -0.19 11.51
N CYS A 111 14.76 -1.30 10.76
CA CYS A 111 14.16 -2.51 11.28
C CYS A 111 15.14 -3.18 12.25
N LEU A 112 14.83 -3.20 13.54
CA LEU A 112 15.74 -3.76 14.56
C LEU A 112 15.92 -5.28 14.42
N GLU A 113 14.93 -5.97 13.87
CA GLU A 113 14.96 -7.41 13.66
C GLU A 113 15.90 -7.79 12.51
N THR A 114 15.79 -7.14 11.36
CA THR A 114 16.60 -7.46 10.17
C THR A 114 17.86 -6.63 10.03
N ARG A 115 17.99 -5.54 10.80
CA ARG A 115 19.03 -4.51 10.67
C ARG A 115 19.06 -3.84 9.29
N VAL A 116 17.97 -3.91 8.54
CA VAL A 116 17.80 -3.26 7.24
C VAL A 116 17.10 -1.90 7.42
N LEU A 117 17.53 -0.91 6.64
CA LEU A 117 16.82 0.36 6.52
C LEU A 117 15.64 0.19 5.56
N GLU A 118 14.46 0.59 6.01
CA GLU A 118 13.20 0.43 5.29
C GLU A 118 12.52 1.80 5.15
N ASN A 119 11.90 2.08 4.02
CA ASN A 119 11.24 3.38 3.79
C ASN A 119 9.98 3.57 4.63
N PHE A 120 9.40 2.48 5.14
CA PHE A 120 8.19 2.50 5.96
C PHE A 120 8.34 1.66 7.22
N PRO A 121 7.78 2.11 8.37
CA PRO A 121 7.92 1.42 9.65
C PRO A 121 6.90 0.28 9.81
N VAL A 122 6.80 -0.62 8.84
CA VAL A 122 5.79 -1.70 8.79
C VAL A 122 6.01 -2.81 9.82
N PHE A 123 7.23 -2.89 10.36
CA PHE A 123 7.65 -3.89 11.35
C PHE A 123 7.34 -3.48 12.79
N ALA A 124 6.93 -2.24 13.02
CA ALA A 124 6.70 -1.72 14.38
C ALA A 124 5.32 -2.07 14.93
N SER A 125 4.43 -2.67 14.13
CA SER A 125 3.09 -3.07 14.54
C SER A 125 3.10 -4.51 15.04
N SER A 126 3.57 -4.73 16.27
CA SER A 126 3.17 -5.92 17.04
C SER A 126 1.73 -5.74 17.53
N ARG A 127 0.77 -5.66 16.60
CA ARG A 127 -0.68 -5.86 16.76
C ARG A 127 -1.39 -5.40 15.48
N GLY A 128 -1.80 -6.38 14.68
CA GLY A 128 -2.84 -6.23 13.66
C GLY A 128 -2.51 -5.28 12.52
N SER A 129 -1.78 -5.75 11.51
CA SER A 129 -2.01 -5.29 10.14
C SER A 129 -2.41 -6.51 9.34
N ALA A 130 -3.56 -6.42 8.68
CA ALA A 130 -4.14 -7.48 7.88
C ALA A 130 -3.13 -7.97 6.85
N GLU A 131 -2.48 -9.08 7.15
CA GLU A 131 -1.78 -9.88 6.17
C GLU A 131 -2.88 -10.45 5.27
N VAL A 132 -3.03 -9.93 4.05
CA VAL A 132 -3.86 -10.58 3.04
C VAL A 132 -3.11 -11.86 2.65
N THR A 133 -3.33 -12.92 3.41
CA THR A 133 -2.99 -14.27 3.01
C THR A 133 -4.13 -14.77 2.14
N ASN A 134 -3.88 -14.88 0.83
CA ASN A 134 -4.78 -15.64 -0.04
C ASN A 134 -4.81 -17.09 0.47
N PRO A 135 -5.98 -17.66 0.86
CA PRO A 135 -6.06 -19.08 1.05
C PRO A 135 -6.02 -19.73 -0.34
N VAL A 136 -4.90 -20.38 -0.66
CA VAL A 136 -4.88 -21.36 -1.74
C VAL A 136 -5.80 -22.50 -1.31
N SER A 137 -6.94 -22.62 -1.99
CA SER A 137 -7.85 -23.77 -1.86
C SER A 137 -7.12 -25.02 -2.31
N SER A 138 -6.56 -25.76 -1.36
CA SER A 138 -6.15 -27.14 -1.57
C SER A 138 -7.40 -28.02 -1.47
N SER A 139 -8.05 -28.26 -2.61
CA SER A 139 -9.06 -29.30 -2.74
C SER A 139 -8.37 -30.67 -2.75
N ASP A 140 -8.14 -31.24 -1.56
CA ASP A 140 -7.78 -32.66 -1.47
C ASP A 140 -9.04 -33.51 -1.33
N SER A 141 -9.33 -34.20 -2.42
CA SER A 141 -10.38 -35.20 -2.53
C SER A 141 -9.81 -36.54 -2.04
N SER A 142 -10.45 -37.17 -1.06
CA SER A 142 -10.20 -38.59 -0.75
C SER A 142 -11.44 -39.27 -0.15
N SER A 143 -12.26 -39.74 -1.08
CA SER A 143 -12.97 -41.02 -1.16
C SER A 143 -13.04 -41.98 0.05
N LEU A 144 -14.29 -42.37 0.36
CA LEU A 144 -14.83 -43.69 0.75
C LEU A 144 -14.27 -44.47 1.97
N SER A 145 -15.15 -44.75 2.94
CA SER A 145 -15.65 -46.12 3.18
C SER A 145 -16.79 -46.21 4.21
N ASP A 146 -17.78 -47.05 3.87
CA ASP A 146 -18.89 -47.62 4.64
C ASP A 146 -18.64 -47.95 6.12
N THR A 147 -19.66 -47.77 6.99
CA THR A 147 -20.23 -48.86 7.82
C THR A 147 -21.67 -48.55 8.32
N ARG A 148 -22.49 -49.61 8.31
CA ARG A 148 -23.93 -49.79 8.59
C ARG A 148 -24.55 -49.28 9.93
N PRO A 149 -25.91 -49.31 10.04
CA PRO A 149 -26.72 -48.62 11.06
C PRO A 149 -27.21 -49.54 12.21
N SER A 150 -27.66 -48.94 13.34
CA SER A 150 -28.85 -49.41 14.10
C SER A 150 -29.17 -48.59 15.37
N LYS A 151 -30.48 -48.59 15.66
CA LYS A 151 -31.19 -48.26 16.92
C LYS A 151 -31.45 -46.79 17.25
N LYS A 152 -32.72 -46.40 17.09
CA LYS A 152 -33.40 -45.56 18.07
C LYS A 152 -34.81 -46.11 18.36
N ASN A 153 -34.99 -46.44 19.63
CA ASN A 153 -36.26 -46.53 20.35
C ASN A 153 -37.02 -45.21 20.10
N HIS A 154 -38.34 -45.17 19.95
CA HIS A 154 -39.34 -45.56 20.94
C HIS A 154 -40.72 -45.65 20.30
#